data_AF-A0A4U3L4N1-F1
#
_entry.id   AF-A0A4U3L4N1-F1
#
_cell.length_a   1.000
_cell.length_b   1.000
_cell.length_c   1.000
_cell.angle_alpha   90.00
_cell.angle_beta   90.00
_cell.angle_gamma   90.00
#
_symmetry.space_group_name_H-M   'P 1'
#
loop_
_entity.id
_entity.type
_entity.pdbx_description
1 polymer ?
#
loop_
_entity_poly.entity_id
_entity_poly.type
_entity_poly.pdbx_seq_one_letter_code
_entity_poly.pdbx_strand_id
1 'polypeptide(L)'
;MNQFWKYTLIITGANVLFILLCFAVQEMFVVWFFGLIIQLLLGIGMVFPKETRTLGQAFLLSFAIVLVIGFSVCSIAWNSSGFH
;
A
#
# COMPACT_ATOMS: atom_id res chain seq x y z
N MET A 1 15.55 7.48 13.89
CA MET A 1 14.23 7.10 13.36
C MET A 1 13.90 5.69 13.85
N ASN A 2 12.71 5.46 14.40
CA ASN A 2 12.28 4.14 14.88
C ASN A 2 12.28 3.12 13.72
N GLN A 3 12.68 1.86 13.98
CA GLN A 3 12.73 0.80 12.96
C GLN A 3 11.37 0.57 12.29
N PHE A 4 10.28 0.66 13.05
CA PHE A 4 8.91 0.62 12.54
C PHE A 4 8.69 1.64 11.41
N TRP A 5 8.90 2.93 11.71
CA TRP A 5 8.72 4.01 10.75
C TRP A 5 9.65 3.90 9.55
N LYS A 6 10.88 3.40 9.75
CA LYS A 6 11.80 3.12 8.64
C LYS A 6 11.21 2.09 7.68
N TYR A 7 10.70 0.97 8.17
CA TYR A 7 10.10 -0.05 7.33
C TYR A 7 8.81 0.44 6.67
N THR A 8 7.94 1.13 7.40
CA THR A 8 6.71 1.70 6.85
C THR A 8 7.01 2.64 5.69
N LEU A 9 7.96 3.58 5.85
CA LEU A 9 8.32 4.52 4.78
C LEU A 9 8.89 3.82 3.55
N ILE A 10 9.72 2.79 3.73
CA ILE A 10 10.27 2.02 2.61
C ILE A 10 9.16 1.28 1.85
N ILE A 11 8.28 0.59 2.57
CA ILE A 11 7.19 -0.20 1.95
C ILE A 11 6.17 0.74 1.30
N THR A 12 5.84 1.86 1.93
CA THR A 12 4.94 2.87 1.35
C THR A 12 5.58 3.52 0.13
N GLY A 13 6.87 3.88 0.20
CA GLY A 13 7.61 4.41 -0.94
C GLY A 13 7.65 3.44 -2.12
N ALA A 14 7.88 2.16 -1.87
CA ALA A 14 7.83 1.12 -2.90
C ALA A 14 6.42 1.01 -3.54
N ASN A 15 5.37 1.05 -2.73
CA ASN A 15 3.99 1.06 -3.24
C ASN A 15 3.71 2.29 -4.11
N VAL A 16 4.12 3.48 -3.69
CA VAL A 16 3.94 4.71 -4.48
C VAL A 16 4.72 4.62 -5.80
N LEU A 17 5.96 4.14 -5.78
CA LEU A 17 6.76 3.94 -6.99
C LEU A 17 6.08 2.95 -7.95
N PHE A 18 5.50 1.87 -7.42
CA PHE A 18 4.80 0.87 -8.20
C PHE A 18 3.51 1.42 -8.81
N ILE A 19 2.76 2.27 -8.08
CA ILE A 19 1.60 3.00 -8.61
C ILE A 19 2.01 3.90 -9.77
N LEU A 20 3.12 4.64 -9.64
CA LEU A 20 3.63 5.48 -10.73
C LEU A 20 4.01 4.65 -11.97
N LEU A 21 4.59 3.46 -11.77
CA LEU A 21 4.86 2.51 -12.85
C LEU A 21 3.56 1.98 -13.50
N CYS A 22 2.50 1.73 -12.71
CA CYS A 22 1.20 1.32 -13.24
C CYS A 22 0.55 2.41 -14.11
N PHE A 23 0.80 3.70 -13.83
CA PHE A 23 0.35 4.77 -14.72
C PHE A 23 1.09 4.79 -16.06
N ALA A 24 2.35 4.30 -16.11
CA ALA A 24 3.08 4.15 -17.36
C ALA A 24 2.67 2.90 -18.15
N VAL A 25 2.27 1.82 -17.45
CA VAL A 25 1.87 0.54 -18.04
C VAL A 25 0.58 0.05 -17.38
N GLN A 26 -0.56 0.27 -18.04
CA GLN A 26 -1.90 -0.04 -17.49
C GLN A 26 -2.08 -1.51 -17.07
N GLU A 27 -1.45 -2.45 -17.77
CA GLU A 27 -1.47 -3.89 -17.48
C GLU A 27 -0.91 -4.23 -16.08
N MET A 28 -0.07 -3.36 -15.50
CA MET A 28 0.50 -3.58 -14.17
C MET A 28 -0.47 -3.32 -13.02
N PHE A 29 -1.64 -2.74 -13.29
CA PHE A 29 -2.62 -2.43 -12.24
C PHE A 29 -3.14 -3.70 -11.54
N VAL A 30 -3.36 -4.78 -12.30
CA VAL A 30 -3.77 -6.09 -11.76
C VAL A 30 -2.66 -6.67 -10.89
N VAL A 31 -1.41 -6.58 -11.35
CA VAL A 31 -0.22 -7.05 -10.61
C VAL A 31 -0.08 -6.32 -9.29
N TRP A 32 -0.26 -5.00 -9.30
CA TRP A 32 -0.24 -4.19 -8.09
C TRP A 32 -1.34 -4.59 -7.10
N PHE A 33 -2.57 -4.81 -7.59
CA PHE A 33 -3.68 -5.23 -6.76
C PHE A 33 -3.42 -6.59 -6.09
N PHE A 34 -2.89 -7.57 -6.83
CA PHE A 34 -2.45 -8.85 -6.27
C PHE A 34 -1.31 -8.66 -5.25
N GLY A 35 -0.36 -7.77 -5.55
CA GLY A 35 0.73 -7.41 -4.63
C GLY A 35 0.21 -6.89 -3.29
N LEU A 36 -0.84 -6.06 -3.29
CA LEU A 36 -1.49 -5.57 -2.07
C LEU A 36 -2.15 -6.69 -1.24
N ILE A 37 -2.79 -7.67 -1.88
CA ILE A 37 -3.34 -8.84 -1.18
C ILE A 37 -2.22 -9.66 -0.53
N ILE A 38 -1.14 -9.91 -1.27
CA ILE A 38 0.03 -10.62 -0.72
C ILE A 38 0.64 -9.83 0.44
N GLN A 39 0.75 -8.51 0.31
CA GLN A 39 1.24 -7.63 1.37
C GLN A 39 0.39 -7.73 2.65
N LEU A 40 -0.94 -7.76 2.50
CA LEU A 40 -1.86 -7.93 3.62
C LEU A 40 -1.66 -9.28 4.31
N LEU A 41 -1.59 -10.37 3.54
CA LEU A 41 -1.38 -11.72 4.08
C LEU A 41 -0.03 -11.85 4.80
N LEU A 42 1.05 -11.32 4.21
CA LEU A 42 2.37 -11.28 4.84
C LEU A 42 2.37 -10.41 6.09
N GLY A 43 1.70 -9.26 6.05
CA GLY A 43 1.53 -8.39 7.22
C GLY A 43 0.86 -9.11 8.37
N ILE A 44 -0.27 -9.78 8.12
CA ILE A 44 -0.99 -10.57 9.13
C ILE A 44 -0.10 -11.71 9.67
N GLY A 45 0.52 -12.50 8.78
CA GLY A 45 1.35 -13.63 9.16
C GLY A 45 2.58 -13.22 10.00
N MET A 46 3.21 -12.09 9.67
CA MET A 46 4.42 -11.60 10.34
C MET A 46 4.15 -10.86 11.65
N VAL A 47 2.90 -10.56 12.01
CA VAL A 47 2.58 -9.93 13.31
C VAL A 47 2.69 -10.91 14.47
N PHE A 48 2.44 -12.21 14.24
CA PHE A 48 2.45 -13.22 15.29
C PHE A 48 3.85 -13.49 15.86
N PRO A 49 4.90 -13.75 15.05
CA PRO A 49 6.25 -14.01 15.53
C PRO A 49 6.85 -12.73 16.13
N LYS A 50 7.45 -12.82 17.32
CA LYS A 50 8.02 -11.65 18.01
C LYS A 50 9.14 -10.98 17.23
N GLU A 51 9.93 -11.77 16.50
CA GLU A 51 11.11 -11.31 15.74
C GLU A 51 10.73 -10.46 14.53
N THR A 52 9.62 -10.78 13.87
CA THR A 52 9.16 -10.10 12.63
C THR A 52 7.97 -9.17 12.87
N ARG A 53 7.46 -9.08 14.11
CA ARG A 53 6.27 -8.29 14.47
C ARG A 53 6.33 -6.85 14.00
N THR A 54 7.47 -6.18 14.18
CA THR A 54 7.65 -4.78 13.77
C THR A 54 7.52 -4.61 12.25
N LEU A 55 8.03 -5.58 11.48
CA LEU A 55 7.91 -5.60 10.02
C LEU A 55 6.47 -5.90 9.58
N GLY A 56 5.81 -6.86 10.23
CA GLY A 56 4.40 -7.18 9.97
C GLY A 56 3.49 -5.97 10.23
N GLN A 57 3.67 -5.29 11.37
CA GLN A 57 2.95 -4.04 11.67
C GLN A 57 3.24 -2.96 10.63
N ALA A 58 4.48 -2.83 10.16
CA ALA A 58 4.84 -1.87 9.13
C ALA A 58 4.17 -2.18 7.78
N PHE A 59 4.07 -3.45 7.40
CA PHE A 59 3.34 -3.90 6.20
C PHE A 59 1.85 -3.56 6.27
N LEU A 60 1.21 -3.82 7.42
CA LEU A 60 -0.21 -3.51 7.63
C LEU A 60 -0.48 -2.01 7.64
N LEU A 61 0.38 -1.23 8.30
CA LEU A 61 0.24 0.23 8.29
C LEU A 61 0.45 0.78 6.88
N SER A 62 1.46 0.31 6.15
CA SER A 62 1.68 0.73 4.77
C SER A 62 0.50 0.37 3.87
N PHE A 63 -0.12 -0.79 4.08
CA PHE A 63 -1.32 -1.19 3.33
C PHE A 63 -2.49 -0.21 3.60
N ALA A 64 -2.74 0.12 4.87
CA ALA A 64 -3.76 1.10 5.24
C ALA A 64 -3.50 2.48 4.62
N ILE A 65 -2.26 2.96 4.65
CA ILE A 65 -1.86 4.24 4.03
C ILE A 65 -2.16 4.20 2.52
N VAL A 66 -1.78 3.13 1.82
CA VAL A 66 -2.00 3.00 0.38
C VAL A 66 -3.49 2.96 0.04
N LEU A 67 -4.32 2.29 0.83
CA LEU A 67 -5.77 2.30 0.65
C LEU A 67 -6.36 3.70 0.83
N VAL A 68 -5.92 4.44 1.84
CA VAL A 68 -6.38 5.83 2.07
C VAL A 68 -6.00 6.73 0.90
N ILE A 69 -4.77 6.60 0.38
CA ILE A 69 -4.33 7.35 -0.81
C ILE A 69 -5.19 6.97 -2.03
N GLY A 70 -5.36 5.67 -2.28
CA GLY A 70 -6.17 5.17 -3.39
C GLY A 70 -7.62 5.65 -3.33
N PHE A 71 -8.25 5.57 -2.15
CA PHE A 71 -9.60 6.06 -1.93
C PHE A 71 -9.70 7.58 -2.13
N SER A 72 -8.71 8.34 -1.68
CA SER A 72 -8.68 9.80 -1.87
C SER A 72 -8.62 10.16 -3.35
N VAL A 73 -7.79 9.48 -4.14
CA VAL A 73 -7.70 9.68 -5.59
C VAL A 73 -9.03 9.34 -6.27
N CYS A 74 -9.64 8.20 -5.95
CA CYS A 74 -10.94 7.81 -6.50
C CYS A 74 -12.06 8.79 -6.12
N SER A 75 -12.07 9.27 -4.87
CA SER A 75 -13.06 10.25 -4.38
C SER A 75 -12.93 11.60 -5.09
N ILE A 76 -11.70 12.09 -5.30
CA ILE A 76 -11.45 13.32 -6.05
C ILE A 76 -11.88 13.15 -7.52
N ALA A 77 -11.51 12.04 -8.16
CA ALA A 77 -11.90 11.75 -9.54
C ALA A 77 -13.42 11.66 -9.73
N TRP A 78 -14.13 11.03 -8.79
CA TRP A 78 -15.59 10.99 -8.77
C TRP A 78 -16.18 12.40 -8.67
N ASN A 79 -15.73 13.20 -7.71
CA ASN A 79 -16.23 14.57 -7.51
C ASN A 79 -15.92 15.49 -8.71
N SER A 80 -14.75 15.34 -9.34
CA SER A 80 -14.37 16.16 -10.50
C SER A 80 -15.06 15.73 -11.81
N SER A 81 -15.60 14.50 -11.88
CA SER A 81 -16.29 14.01 -13.07
C SER A 81 -17.72 14.55 -13.29
N GLY A 82 -18.22 15.40 -12.39
CA GLY A 82 -19.51 16.10 -12.58
C GLY A 82 -20.74 15.19 -12.53
N PHE A 83 -20.63 13.96 -12.03
CA PHE A 83 -21.76 13.09 -11.71
C PHE A 83 -22.52 13.66 -10.50
N HIS A 84 -23.37 14.66 -10.77
CA HIS A 84 -24.48 15.07 -9.92
C HIS A 84 -25.78 14.43 -10.40
#